data_AF-A0A2S6XAE8-F1
#
_entry.id   AF-A0A2S6XAE8-F1
#
_cell.length_a   1.000
_cell.length_b   1.000
_cell.length_c   1.000
_cell.angle_alpha   90.00
_cell.angle_beta   90.00
_cell.angle_gamma   90.00
#
_symmetry.space_group_name_H-M   'P 1'
#
loop_
_entity.id
_entity.type
_entity.pdbx_description
1 polymer ?
#
loop_
_entity_poly.entity_id
_entity_poly.type
_entity_poly.pdbx_seq_one_letter_code
_entity_poly.pdbx_strand_id
1 'polypeptide(L)' 'MLVSPDGKRFLVAAHEPNARRSDDDYSYQKPDFRVVPTTSSGATTSVVNDLLDTYTMFLSWS' A
#
# COMPACT_ATOMS: atom_id res chain seq x y z
N MET A 1 -6.53 -2.16 5.24
CA MET A 1 -7.10 -1.78 3.93
C MET A 1 -8.00 -0.58 4.18
N LEU A 2 -7.70 0.57 3.57
CA LEU A 2 -8.56 1.75 3.67
C LEU A 2 -9.47 1.80 2.45
N VAL A 3 -10.77 2.03 2.61
CA VAL A 3 -11.73 2.16 1.49
C VAL A 3 -12.18 3.61 1.41
N SER A 4 -12.29 4.15 0.19
CA SER A 4 -12.80 5.50 -0.01
C SER A 4 -14.28 5.60 0.40
N PRO A 5 -14.78 6.79 0.81
CA PRO A 5 -16.18 6.95 1.21
C PRO A 5 -17.20 6.55 0.14
N ASP A 6 -16.82 6.67 -1.14
CA ASP A 6 -17.63 6.27 -2.29
C ASP A 6 -17.60 4.75 -2.57
N GLY A 7 -16.79 3.98 -1.85
CA GLY A 7 -16.61 2.53 -2.04
C GLY A 7 -15.92 2.14 -3.36
N LYS A 8 -15.43 3.11 -4.14
CA LYS A 8 -14.88 2.87 -5.49
C LYS A 8 -13.39 2.56 -5.51
N ARG A 9 -12.68 2.88 -4.44
CA ARG A 9 -11.23 2.77 -4.36
C ARG A 9 -10.80 2.28 -2.98
N PHE A 10 -9.65 1.63 -2.91
CA PHE A 10 -9.03 1.27 -1.66
C PHE A 10 -7.51 1.41 -1.73
N LEU A 11 -6.90 1.74 -0.60
CA LEU A 11 -5.45 1.83 -0.44
C LEU A 11 -4.92 0.49 0.08
N VAL A 12 -3.92 -0.05 -0.62
CA VAL A 12 -3.21 -1.27 -0.26
C VAL A 12 -1.71 -1.01 -0.13
N ALA A 13 -1.06 -1.79 0.74
CA ALA A 13 0.38 -2.03 0.66
C ALA A 13 0.58 -3.24 -0.26
N ALA A 14 1.26 -3.04 -1.39
CA ALA A 14 1.73 -4.11 -2.24
C ALA A 14 3.15 -4.50 -1.79
N HIS A 15 3.30 -5.76 -1.40
CA HIS A 15 4.61 -6.36 -1.17
C HIS A 15 5.00 -7.13 -2.42
N GLU A 16 6.24 -6.98 -2.87
CA GLU A 16 6.75 -7.83 -3.96
C GLU A 16 6.63 -9.30 -3.53
N PRO A 17 6.14 -10.19 -4.39
CA PRO A 17 6.17 -11.62 -4.09
C PRO A 17 7.63 -12.02 -3.90
N ASN A 18 7.96 -12.50 -2.70
CA ASN A 18 9.32 -12.77 -2.24
C ASN A 18 10.15 -11.52 -1.90
N ALA A 19 9.55 -10.43 -1.39
CA ALA A 19 10.30 -9.35 -0.73
C ALA A 19 11.23 -9.97 0.33
N ARG A 20 12.49 -10.19 -0.08
CA ARG A 20 13.50 -10.86 0.75
C ARG A 20 13.89 -9.86 1.81
N ARG A 21 14.09 -10.37 3.02
CA ARG A 21 14.92 -9.69 4.01
C ARG A 21 16.22 -9.30 3.30
N SER A 22 16.50 -8.00 3.21
CA SER A 22 17.81 -7.56 2.72
C SER A 22 18.85 -8.12 3.69
N ASP A 23 19.79 -8.92 3.20
CA ASP A 23 20.82 -9.52 4.07
C ASP A 23 21.81 -8.46 4.58
N ASP A 24 21.88 -7.30 3.93
CA ASP A 24 22.87 -6.24 4.22
C ASP A 24 22.41 -5.20 5.24
N ASP A 25 21.13 -5.18 5.60
CA ASP A 25 20.63 -4.26 6.63
C ASP A 25 19.34 -4.81 7.19
N TYR A 26 19.08 -4.63 8.48
CA TYR A 26 17.79 -4.94 9.11
C TYR A 26 16.62 -4.06 8.57
N SER A 27 16.66 -3.68 7.30
CA SER A 27 15.64 -2.92 6.59
C SER A 27 14.76 -3.87 5.78
N TYR A 28 13.48 -3.87 6.10
CA TYR A 28 12.47 -4.40 5.19
C TYR A 28 12.40 -3.48 3.97
N GLN A 29 12.31 -4.04 2.76
CA GLN A 29 12.06 -3.26 1.55
C GLN A 29 10.81 -2.41 1.75
N LYS A 30 10.87 -1.11 1.44
CA LYS A 30 9.71 -0.21 1.62
C LYS A 30 8.53 -0.78 0.82
N PRO A 31 7.35 -0.94 1.45
CA PRO A 31 6.16 -1.42 0.73
C PRO A 31 5.72 -0.40 -0.32
N ASP A 32 5.27 -0.89 -1.47
CA ASP A 32 4.71 -0.04 -2.53
C ASP A 32 3.22 0.19 -2.24
N PHE A 33 2.86 1.41 -1.85
CA PHE A 33 1.47 1.75 -1.59
C PHE A 33 0.74 2.08 -2.88
N ARG A 34 -0.46 1.50 -3.05
CA ARG A 34 -1.24 1.69 -4.26
C ARG A 34 -2.70 2.00 -3.96
N VAL A 35 -3.26 2.95 -4.69
CA VAL A 35 -4.72 3.15 -4.76
C VAL A 35 -5.25 2.27 -5.87
N VAL A 36 -6.11 1.32 -5.50
CA VAL A 36 -6.68 0.32 -6.38
C VAL A 36 -8.19 0.58 -6.52
N PRO A 37 -8.75 0.54 -7.73
CA PRO A 37 -10.18 0.61 -7.94
C PRO A 37 -10.86 -0.71 -7.52
N THR A 38 -12.08 -0.62 -7.01
CA THR A 38 -12.90 -1.81 -6.68
C THR A 38 -13.50 -2.49 -7.91
N THR A 39 -13.41 -1.85 -9.09
CA THR A 39 -13.83 -2.42 -10.37
C THR A 39 -12.63 -2.96 -11.16
N SER A 40 -12.88 -3.97 -12.00
CA SER A 40 -11.85 -4.65 -12.80
C SER A 40 -11.23 -3.82 -13.91
N SER A 41 -11.75 -2.61 -14.17
CA SER A 41 -11.37 -1.78 -15.33
C SER A 41 -10.61 -0.51 -14.98
N GLY A 42 -10.32 -0.25 -13.70
CA GLY A 42 -9.68 1.00 -13.29
C GLY A 42 -8.15 0.88 -13.18
N ALA A 43 -7.46 1.99 -13.46
CA ALA A 43 -6.02 2.06 -13.28
C ALA A 43 -5.64 2.08 -11.80
N THR A 44 -4.59 1.33 -11.46
CA THR A 44 -3.94 1.42 -10.15
C THR A 44 -2.91 2.54 -10.17
N THR A 45 -2.91 3.37 -9.13
CA THR A 45 -1.95 4.49 -9.01
C THR A 45 -1.04 4.25 -7.82
N SER A 46 0.28 4.34 -8.02
CA SER A 46 1.24 4.28 -6.91
C SER A 46 1.18 5.56 -6.10
N VAL A 47 1.27 5.41 -4.78
CA VAL A 47 1.33 6.52 -3.82
C VAL A 47 2.80 6.78 -3.54
N VAL A 48 3.36 7.78 -4.22
CA VAL A 48 4.71 8.26 -3.91
C VAL A 48 4.62 9.05 -2.61
N ASN A 49 5.05 8.43 -1.51
CA ASN A 49 5.09 9.09 -0.21
C ASN A 49 6.25 8.52 0.63
N ASP A 50 7.22 9.38 0.92
CA ASP A 50 8.41 9.00 1.69
C ASP A 50 8.11 8.66 3.16
N LEU A 51 6.95 9.10 3.66
CA LEU A 51 6.48 8.94 5.03
C LEU A 51 5.70 7.63 5.25
N LEU A 52 5.27 6.95 4.19
CA LEU A 52 4.61 5.65 4.32
C LEU A 52 5.66 4.55 4.32
N ASP A 53 5.55 3.64 5.28
CA ASP A 53 6.47 2.53 5.49
C ASP A 53 5.74 1.31 6.07
N THR A 54 6.51 0.26 6.39
CA THR A 54 5.98 -0.99 6.98
C THR A 54 5.29 -0.79 8.34
N TYR A 55 5.57 0.30 9.06
CA TYR A 55 4.97 0.61 10.36
C TYR A 55 3.74 1.51 10.26
N THR A 56 3.41 1.95 9.05
CA THR A 56 2.25 2.81 8.82
C THR A 56 0.96 2.06 9.12
N MET A 57 0.25 2.52 10.16
CA MET A 57 -1.08 2.04 10.52
C MET A 57 -2.14 2.96 9.96
N PHE A 58 -3.11 2.37 9.28
CA PHE A 58 -4.24 3.05 8.69
C PHE A 58 -5.44 3.02 9.65
N LEU A 59 -5.77 4.17 10.23
CA LEU A 59 -6.95 4.32 11.09
C LEU A 59 -8.20 4.59 10.24
N SER A 60 -9.25 3.79 10.42
CA SER A 60 -10.58 4.13 9.89
C SER A 60 -11.40 4.79 10.99
N TRP A 61 -12.04 5.91 10.68
CA TRP A 61 -12.98 6.59 11.58
C TRP A 61 -14.39 6.42 11.01
N SER A 62 -15.35 6.07 11.88
CA SER A 62 -16.77 5.88 11.55
C SER A 62 -17.56 7.18 11.69
#